data_AF-A0A841J470-F1
#
_entry.id   AF-A0A841J470-F1
#
_cell.length_a   1.000
_cell.length_b   1.000
_cell.length_c   1.000
_cell.angle_alpha   90.00
_cell.angle_beta   90.00
_cell.angle_gamma   90.00
#
_symmetry.space_group_name_H-M   'P 1'
#
loop_
_entity.id
_entity.type
_entity.pdbx_description
1 polymer ?
#
loop_
_entity_poly.entity_id
_entity_poly.type
_entity_poly.pdbx_seq_one_letter_code
_entity_poly.pdbx_strand_id
1 'polypeptide(L)'
;MRKTIILALMAATAVPSVASAQSRQEVRESRQDLREEQRELRDAQRYGDRRDVREERRDVRDARREVREDWRDYRERNRNVYARGNWRAPWQYRQWNAGAQLRPNYYSSRYYVNDWNRYRLAAPGRNLRWVRNYDDVLLVNVRTGRVVEVHRNFFW
;
A
#
# COMPACT_ATOMS: atom_id res chain seq x y z
N MET A 1 34.50 25.77 48.46
CA MET A 1 35.04 26.37 47.22
C MET A 1 34.44 25.64 46.02
N ARG A 2 34.18 26.41 44.95
CA ARG A 2 33.49 26.12 43.67
C ARG A 2 33.92 24.77 43.05
N LYS A 3 33.11 24.06 42.24
CA LYS A 3 32.57 24.49 40.95
C LYS A 3 31.37 23.65 40.51
N THR A 4 30.34 24.33 40.02
CA THR A 4 29.28 23.80 39.16
C THR A 4 29.81 23.61 37.73
N ILE A 5 29.49 22.48 37.10
CA ILE A 5 29.56 22.34 35.64
C ILE A 5 28.13 22.08 35.16
N ILE A 6 27.54 23.14 34.63
CA ILE A 6 26.34 23.14 33.80
C ILE A 6 26.76 22.57 32.46
N LEU A 7 26.17 21.45 32.06
CA LEU A 7 26.25 20.96 30.68
C LEU A 7 24.87 21.15 30.05
N ALA A 8 24.70 22.36 29.51
CA ALA A 8 23.61 22.71 28.63
C ALA A 8 23.82 21.99 27.30
N LEU A 9 22.92 21.06 26.96
CA LEU A 9 22.81 20.52 25.61
C LEU A 9 21.63 21.22 24.92
N MET A 10 21.98 22.33 24.27
CA MET A 10 21.11 23.04 23.34
C MET A 10 21.02 22.32 22.00
N ALA A 11 19.90 22.62 21.31
CA ALA A 11 19.60 22.39 19.90
C ALA A 11 18.97 21.04 19.54
N ALA A 12 17.69 20.88 19.88
CA ALA A 12 16.77 20.09 19.06
C ALA A 12 16.63 20.75 17.69
N THR A 13 17.54 20.41 16.77
CA THR A 13 17.32 20.65 15.34
C THR A 13 16.16 19.76 14.92
N ALA A 14 15.05 20.35 14.49
CA ALA A 14 13.89 19.62 14.01
C ALA A 14 14.32 18.71 12.86
N VAL A 15 14.27 17.40 13.08
CA VAL A 15 14.48 16.38 12.06
C VAL A 15 13.10 15.94 11.58
N PRO A 16 12.55 16.48 10.48
CA PRO A 16 11.27 16.02 9.94
C PRO A 16 11.34 14.63 9.28
N SER A 17 12.43 13.87 9.38
CA SER A 17 12.59 12.60 8.66
C SER A 17 12.19 11.34 9.44
N VAL A 18 12.01 11.39 10.78
CA VAL A 18 11.76 10.18 11.59
C VAL A 18 10.33 9.64 11.40
N ALA A 19 9.33 10.51 11.32
CA ALA A 19 7.91 10.10 11.15
C ALA A 19 7.64 9.35 9.83
N SER A 20 8.44 9.63 8.79
CA SER A 20 8.34 8.94 7.50
C SER A 20 8.84 7.50 7.56
N ALA A 21 9.80 7.19 8.44
CA ALA A 21 10.29 5.82 8.62
C ALA A 21 9.30 4.98 9.43
N GLN A 22 8.68 5.58 10.46
CA GLN A 22 7.65 4.94 11.30
C GLN A 22 6.43 4.55 10.46
N SER A 23 5.82 5.49 9.73
CA SER A 23 4.67 5.19 8.85
C SER A 23 4.95 4.20 7.73
N ARG A 24 6.21 4.11 7.27
CA ARG A 24 6.63 3.09 6.30
C ARG A 24 6.68 1.70 6.92
N GLN A 25 7.05 1.61 8.20
CA GLN A 25 7.12 0.37 8.95
C GLN A 25 5.71 -0.08 9.37
N GLU A 26 4.88 0.83 9.88
CA GLU A 26 3.47 0.61 10.26
C GLU A 26 2.69 -0.11 9.15
N VAL A 27 2.66 0.43 7.92
CA VAL A 27 1.93 -0.21 6.79
C VAL A 27 2.47 -1.60 6.43
N ARG A 28 3.74 -1.90 6.74
CA ARG A 28 4.30 -3.24 6.49
C ARG A 28 3.90 -4.20 7.60
N GLU A 29 3.89 -3.73 8.84
CA GLU A 29 3.51 -4.45 10.05
C GLU A 29 2.03 -4.84 9.98
N SER A 30 1.11 -3.89 9.83
CA SER A 30 -0.32 -4.22 9.73
C SER A 30 -0.65 -5.11 8.52
N ARG A 31 0.18 -5.11 7.46
CA ARG A 31 0.07 -6.09 6.37
C ARG A 31 0.54 -7.49 6.71
N GLN A 32 1.56 -7.59 7.55
CA GLN A 32 2.02 -8.85 8.08
C GLN A 32 0.93 -9.44 8.98
N ASP A 33 0.38 -8.63 9.87
CA ASP A 33 -0.70 -9.01 10.79
C ASP A 33 -1.93 -9.47 9.99
N LEU A 34 -2.36 -8.70 8.99
CA LEU A 34 -3.44 -9.12 8.10
C LEU A 34 -3.19 -10.48 7.41
N ARG A 35 -1.93 -10.84 7.13
CA ARG A 35 -1.62 -12.16 6.54
C ARG A 35 -1.68 -13.27 7.57
N GLU A 36 -1.33 -12.97 8.81
CA GLU A 36 -1.40 -13.87 9.96
C GLU A 36 -2.86 -14.18 10.29
N GLU A 37 -3.67 -13.16 10.48
CA GLU A 37 -5.13 -13.25 10.67
C GLU A 37 -5.81 -14.07 9.55
N GLN A 38 -5.37 -13.91 8.31
CA GLN A 38 -5.87 -14.72 7.19
C GLN A 38 -5.46 -16.19 7.24
N ARG A 39 -4.32 -16.51 7.88
CA ARG A 39 -3.91 -17.90 8.13
C ARG A 39 -4.75 -18.49 9.26
N GLU A 40 -4.90 -17.77 10.36
CA GLU A 40 -5.70 -18.19 11.52
C GLU A 40 -7.16 -18.44 11.10
N LEU A 41 -7.76 -17.53 10.33
CA LEU A 41 -9.09 -17.76 9.74
C LEU A 41 -9.17 -19.02 8.87
N ARG A 42 -8.13 -19.35 8.10
CA ARG A 42 -8.10 -20.58 7.29
C ARG A 42 -7.99 -21.83 8.16
N ASP A 43 -7.21 -21.75 9.24
CA ASP A 43 -7.02 -22.85 10.17
C ASP A 43 -8.28 -23.10 11.00
N ALA A 44 -8.93 -22.04 11.49
CA ALA A 44 -10.25 -22.11 12.13
C ALA A 44 -11.32 -22.67 11.19
N GLN A 45 -11.30 -22.31 9.90
CA GLN A 45 -12.21 -22.90 8.90
C GLN A 45 -11.99 -24.40 8.70
N ARG A 46 -10.78 -24.91 8.96
CA ARG A 46 -10.42 -26.32 8.76
C ARG A 46 -10.64 -27.16 10.01
N TYR A 47 -10.32 -26.61 11.18
CA TYR A 47 -10.24 -27.37 12.43
C TYR A 47 -11.11 -26.81 13.56
N GLY A 48 -11.58 -25.56 13.46
CA GLY A 48 -12.33 -24.87 14.51
C GLY A 48 -13.84 -25.04 14.40
N ASP A 49 -14.56 -24.41 15.33
CA ASP A 49 -16.02 -24.40 15.35
C ASP A 49 -16.62 -23.14 14.68
N ARG A 50 -17.95 -23.02 14.70
CA ARG A 50 -18.65 -21.88 14.07
C ARG A 50 -18.35 -20.54 14.77
N ARG A 51 -18.09 -20.56 16.07
CA ARG A 51 -17.76 -19.38 16.87
C ARG A 51 -16.34 -18.92 16.54
N ASP A 52 -15.37 -19.83 16.49
CA ASP A 52 -13.98 -19.52 16.13
C ASP A 52 -13.92 -18.85 14.76
N VAL A 53 -14.54 -19.46 13.74
CA VAL A 53 -14.58 -18.88 12.38
C VAL A 53 -15.23 -17.50 12.36
N ARG A 54 -16.18 -17.20 13.26
CA ARG A 54 -16.83 -15.89 13.32
C ARG A 54 -15.92 -14.83 13.94
N GLU A 55 -15.15 -15.21 14.95
CA GLU A 55 -14.16 -14.37 15.63
C GLU A 55 -13.05 -13.98 14.66
N GLU A 56 -12.39 -14.98 14.07
CA GLU A 56 -11.34 -14.80 13.06
C GLU A 56 -11.77 -13.94 11.85
N ARG A 57 -13.04 -14.04 11.44
CA ARG A 57 -13.59 -13.18 10.38
C ARG A 57 -13.68 -11.71 10.78
N ARG A 58 -13.90 -11.44 12.07
CA ARG A 58 -13.87 -10.09 12.62
C ARG A 58 -12.43 -9.61 12.68
N ASP A 59 -11.51 -10.42 13.15
CA ASP A 59 -10.10 -10.00 13.30
C ASP A 59 -9.46 -9.70 11.94
N VAL A 60 -9.67 -10.55 10.93
CA VAL A 60 -9.31 -10.26 9.54
C VAL A 60 -9.94 -8.96 9.02
N ARG A 61 -11.17 -8.63 9.44
CA ARG A 61 -11.83 -7.39 9.01
C ARG A 61 -11.19 -6.17 9.66
N ASP A 62 -10.82 -6.28 10.93
CA ASP A 62 -10.24 -5.19 11.70
C ASP A 62 -8.78 -4.95 11.26
N ALA A 63 -7.99 -6.00 11.07
CA ALA A 63 -6.66 -5.90 10.45
C ALA A 63 -6.70 -5.30 9.04
N ARG A 64 -7.74 -5.62 8.23
CA ARG A 64 -7.94 -4.97 6.91
C ARG A 64 -8.20 -3.46 7.02
N ARG A 65 -8.91 -3.04 8.07
CA ARG A 65 -9.20 -1.63 8.32
C ARG A 65 -7.92 -0.90 8.70
N GLU A 66 -7.14 -1.47 9.61
CA GLU A 66 -5.86 -0.91 10.07
C GLU A 66 -4.89 -0.71 8.90
N VAL A 67 -4.66 -1.74 8.07
CA VAL A 67 -3.83 -1.62 6.85
C VAL A 67 -4.27 -0.45 5.97
N ARG A 68 -5.59 -0.24 5.84
CA ARG A 68 -6.14 0.84 5.00
C ARG A 68 -5.89 2.21 5.63
N GLU A 69 -6.07 2.32 6.94
CA GLU A 69 -5.87 3.55 7.70
C GLU A 69 -4.40 3.96 7.68
N ASP A 70 -3.48 3.05 8.01
CA ASP A 70 -2.04 3.31 7.95
C ASP A 70 -1.58 3.68 6.55
N TRP A 71 -2.12 3.01 5.53
CA TRP A 71 -1.77 3.31 4.14
C TRP A 71 -2.29 4.68 3.71
N ARG A 72 -3.49 5.07 4.16
CA ARG A 72 -4.05 6.40 3.93
C ARG A 72 -3.20 7.47 4.61
N ASP A 73 -2.80 7.25 5.86
CA ASP A 73 -1.96 8.15 6.62
C ASP A 73 -0.58 8.31 5.98
N TYR A 74 0.02 7.20 5.54
CA TYR A 74 1.25 7.23 4.77
C TYR A 74 1.10 8.05 3.50
N ARG A 75 0.01 7.87 2.74
CA ARG A 75 -0.28 8.65 1.53
C ARG A 75 -0.41 10.14 1.79
N GLU A 76 -1.10 10.53 2.87
CA GLU A 76 -1.30 11.94 3.22
C GLU A 76 0.02 12.60 3.61
N ARG A 77 0.81 11.95 4.49
CA ARG A 77 2.12 12.45 4.93
C ARG A 77 3.16 12.49 3.80
N ASN A 78 2.99 11.67 2.77
CA ASN A 78 3.93 11.55 1.65
C ASN A 78 3.31 12.01 0.32
N ARG A 79 2.46 13.05 0.34
CA ARG A 79 1.73 13.56 -0.84
C ARG A 79 2.60 13.74 -2.08
N ASN A 80 3.83 14.22 -1.91
CA ASN A 80 4.81 14.40 -2.99
C ASN A 80 5.18 13.10 -3.71
N VAL A 81 5.22 11.96 -3.01
CA VAL A 81 5.47 10.64 -3.62
C VAL A 81 4.31 10.22 -4.52
N TYR A 82 3.08 10.57 -4.12
CA TYR A 82 1.84 10.25 -4.84
C TYR A 82 1.43 11.34 -5.83
N ALA A 83 2.23 12.40 -5.99
CA ALA A 83 1.91 13.47 -6.93
C ALA A 83 1.82 12.91 -8.35
N ARG A 84 0.83 13.39 -9.11
CA ARG A 84 0.59 12.93 -10.47
C ARG A 84 1.81 13.19 -11.37
N GLY A 85 2.49 14.31 -11.18
CA GLY A 85 3.61 14.74 -12.02
C GLY A 85 3.20 14.91 -13.49
N ASN A 86 4.16 14.82 -14.40
CA ASN A 86 3.91 14.95 -15.85
C ASN A 86 3.47 13.62 -16.50
N TRP A 87 2.80 12.74 -15.75
CA TRP A 87 2.33 11.48 -16.32
C TRP A 87 1.26 11.75 -17.38
N ARG A 88 1.44 11.15 -18.56
CA ARG A 88 0.51 11.28 -19.71
C ARG A 88 0.44 9.97 -20.48
N ALA A 89 -0.70 9.75 -21.12
CA ALA A 89 -0.90 8.64 -22.04
C ALA A 89 -1.67 9.12 -23.29
N PRO A 90 -1.43 8.51 -24.48
CA PRO A 90 -2.01 8.96 -25.74
C PRO A 90 -3.45 8.48 -25.96
N TRP A 91 -4.17 8.18 -24.89
CA TRP A 91 -5.60 7.84 -24.91
C TRP A 91 -6.37 8.84 -24.03
N GLN A 92 -7.68 8.69 -23.97
CA GLN A 92 -8.52 9.37 -22.99
C GLN A 92 -8.61 8.56 -21.70
N TYR A 93 -8.93 9.26 -20.60
CA TYR A 93 -9.20 8.62 -19.32
C TYR A 93 -10.35 7.63 -19.47
N ARG A 94 -10.14 6.42 -18.94
CA ARG A 94 -11.17 5.41 -18.82
C ARG A 94 -11.05 4.75 -17.47
N GLN A 95 -12.16 4.74 -16.75
CA GLN A 95 -12.26 4.00 -15.50
C GLN A 95 -12.26 2.49 -15.77
N TRP A 96 -11.38 1.78 -15.08
CA TRP A 96 -11.31 0.32 -15.13
C TRP A 96 -11.76 -0.28 -13.80
N ASN A 97 -12.31 -1.49 -13.89
CA ASN A 97 -12.74 -2.28 -12.74
C ASN A 97 -11.94 -3.58 -12.68
N ALA A 98 -11.84 -4.18 -11.49
CA ALA A 98 -11.29 -5.52 -11.35
C ALA A 98 -12.07 -6.52 -12.23
N GLY A 99 -11.35 -7.45 -12.85
CA GLY A 99 -11.88 -8.41 -13.82
C GLY A 99 -11.90 -7.92 -15.27
N ALA A 100 -11.73 -6.61 -15.53
CA ALA A 100 -11.71 -6.07 -16.88
C ALA A 100 -10.52 -6.58 -17.71
N GLN A 101 -10.72 -6.66 -19.02
CA GLN A 101 -9.75 -7.12 -19.99
C GLN A 101 -9.15 -5.93 -20.74
N LEU A 102 -7.87 -5.63 -20.49
CA LEU A 102 -7.17 -4.53 -21.14
C LEU A 102 -6.59 -4.97 -22.49
N ARG A 103 -6.52 -4.03 -23.43
CA ARG A 103 -5.69 -4.16 -24.64
C ARG A 103 -4.22 -3.84 -24.28
N PRO A 104 -3.22 -4.46 -24.93
CA PRO A 104 -1.80 -4.31 -24.59
C PRO A 104 -1.29 -2.87 -24.46
N ASN A 105 -1.84 -1.94 -25.23
CA ASN A 105 -1.47 -0.52 -25.17
C ASN A 105 -1.69 0.09 -23.77
N TYR A 106 -2.75 -0.30 -23.06
CA TYR A 106 -3.08 0.25 -21.73
C TYR A 106 -2.13 -0.20 -20.61
N TYR A 107 -1.31 -1.23 -20.85
CA TYR A 107 -0.38 -1.79 -19.85
C TYR A 107 1.00 -2.09 -20.43
N SER A 108 1.44 -1.31 -21.42
CA SER A 108 2.82 -1.41 -21.89
C SER A 108 3.81 -1.09 -20.76
N SER A 109 5.03 -1.63 -20.86
CA SER A 109 6.05 -1.54 -19.81
C SER A 109 6.36 -0.13 -19.32
N ARG A 110 6.19 0.89 -20.18
CA ARG A 110 6.37 2.31 -19.81
C ARG A 110 5.41 2.79 -18.70
N TYR A 111 4.32 2.09 -18.47
CA TYR A 111 3.33 2.41 -17.43
C TYR A 111 3.52 1.57 -16.17
N TYR A 112 4.54 0.71 -16.11
CA TYR A 112 4.79 -0.10 -14.93
C TYR A 112 5.26 0.76 -13.76
N VAL A 113 4.63 0.55 -12.62
CA VAL A 113 5.06 1.08 -11.34
C VAL A 113 6.07 0.11 -10.76
N ASN A 114 7.35 0.31 -11.12
CA ASN A 114 8.44 -0.57 -10.68
C ASN A 114 8.73 -0.42 -9.18
N ASP A 115 8.63 0.80 -8.65
CA ASP A 115 8.88 1.11 -7.23
C ASP A 115 7.63 0.85 -6.36
N TRP A 116 7.01 -0.32 -6.49
CA TRP A 116 5.81 -0.70 -5.73
C TRP A 116 5.99 -0.47 -4.22
N ASN A 117 7.18 -0.73 -3.68
CA ASN A 117 7.49 -0.59 -2.26
C ASN A 117 7.48 0.87 -1.78
N ARG A 118 7.85 1.82 -2.67
CA ARG A 118 7.79 3.26 -2.38
C ARG A 118 6.35 3.70 -2.15
N TYR A 119 5.43 3.15 -2.94
CA TYR A 119 4.01 3.38 -2.89
C TYR A 119 3.25 2.54 -1.87
N ARG A 120 4.00 1.74 -1.08
CA ARG A 120 3.43 0.72 -0.20
C ARG A 120 2.40 -0.10 -0.97
N LEU A 121 2.67 -0.53 -2.19
CA LEU A 121 1.82 -1.53 -2.84
C LEU A 121 2.29 -2.93 -2.42
N ALA A 122 1.43 -3.93 -2.56
CA ALA A 122 1.85 -5.32 -2.36
C ALA A 122 2.87 -5.71 -3.45
N ALA A 123 3.85 -6.55 -3.10
CA ALA A 123 4.77 -7.09 -4.09
C ALA A 123 3.96 -7.83 -5.18
N PRO A 124 4.11 -7.46 -6.46
CA PRO A 124 3.33 -8.11 -7.51
C PRO A 124 3.80 -9.55 -7.68
N GLY A 125 2.84 -10.47 -7.76
CA GLY A 125 3.12 -11.88 -8.06
C GLY A 125 3.66 -12.12 -9.47
N ARG A 126 3.91 -13.38 -9.80
CA ARG A 126 4.40 -13.76 -11.14
C ARG A 126 3.41 -13.32 -12.21
N ASN A 127 3.94 -12.72 -13.29
CA ASN A 127 3.16 -12.13 -14.39
C ASN A 127 2.20 -11.00 -13.99
N LEU A 128 2.24 -10.52 -12.75
CA LEU A 128 1.48 -9.34 -12.33
C LEU A 128 2.39 -8.11 -12.39
N ARG A 129 1.84 -6.99 -12.81
CA ARG A 129 2.51 -5.69 -12.74
C ARG A 129 1.53 -4.65 -12.26
N TRP A 130 2.00 -3.78 -11.38
CA TRP A 130 1.30 -2.53 -11.10
C TRP A 130 1.47 -1.61 -12.31
N VAL A 131 0.36 -1.13 -12.83
CA VAL A 131 0.28 -0.31 -14.04
C VAL A 131 -0.41 0.98 -13.66
N ARG A 132 0.25 2.10 -13.91
CA ARG A 132 -0.33 3.42 -13.69
C ARG A 132 -1.27 3.78 -14.84
N ASN A 133 -2.44 4.30 -14.48
CA ASN A 133 -3.43 4.76 -15.43
C ASN A 133 -4.04 6.08 -14.94
N TYR A 134 -3.47 7.20 -15.38
CA TYR A 134 -3.75 8.55 -14.87
C TYR A 134 -3.51 8.62 -13.37
N ASP A 135 -4.59 8.87 -12.63
CA ASP A 135 -4.59 8.99 -11.18
C ASP A 135 -4.89 7.64 -10.52
N ASP A 136 -5.17 6.60 -11.30
CA ASP A 136 -5.42 5.25 -10.80
C ASP A 136 -4.16 4.38 -10.91
N VAL A 137 -4.09 3.34 -10.08
CA VAL A 137 -3.12 2.26 -10.24
C VAL A 137 -3.85 0.92 -10.30
N LEU A 138 -3.45 0.09 -11.26
CA LEU A 138 -4.09 -1.16 -11.61
C LEU A 138 -3.09 -2.31 -11.40
N LEU A 139 -3.50 -3.40 -10.76
CA LEU A 139 -2.73 -4.64 -10.81
C LEU A 139 -3.18 -5.43 -12.02
N VAL A 140 -2.29 -5.66 -12.99
CA VAL A 140 -2.63 -6.31 -14.26
C VAL A 140 -1.83 -7.58 -14.42
N ASN A 141 -2.49 -8.67 -14.81
CA ASN A 141 -1.82 -9.84 -15.33
C ASN A 141 -1.33 -9.55 -16.75
N VAL A 142 -0.02 -9.38 -16.94
CA VAL A 142 0.54 -8.93 -18.23
C VAL A 142 0.54 -10.00 -19.31
N ARG A 143 0.33 -11.28 -18.95
CA ARG A 143 0.16 -12.36 -19.91
C ARG A 143 -1.21 -12.33 -20.56
N THR A 144 -2.24 -12.00 -19.77
CA THR A 144 -3.63 -12.04 -20.25
C THR A 144 -4.19 -10.66 -20.53
N GLY A 145 -3.73 -9.60 -19.86
CA GLY A 145 -4.32 -8.26 -19.84
C GLY A 145 -5.43 -8.07 -18.80
N ARG A 146 -5.68 -9.07 -17.94
CA ARG A 146 -6.75 -9.01 -16.94
C ARG A 146 -6.38 -8.13 -15.74
N VAL A 147 -7.25 -7.21 -15.37
CA VAL A 147 -7.14 -6.40 -14.15
C VAL A 147 -7.53 -7.26 -12.95
N VAL A 148 -6.65 -7.35 -11.96
CA VAL A 148 -6.83 -8.09 -10.72
C VAL A 148 -7.33 -7.16 -9.61
N GLU A 149 -6.75 -5.97 -9.52
CA GLU A 149 -7.02 -5.00 -8.46
C GLU A 149 -6.97 -3.58 -9.02
N VAL A 150 -7.73 -2.68 -8.41
CA VAL A 150 -7.81 -1.27 -8.78
C VAL A 150 -7.78 -0.42 -7.52
N HIS A 151 -6.83 0.52 -7.45
CA HIS A 151 -6.88 1.63 -6.51
C HIS A 151 -7.16 2.91 -7.27
N ARG A 152 -8.33 3.50 -6.99
CA ARG A 152 -8.80 4.73 -7.63
C ARG A 152 -8.23 5.96 -6.93
N ASN A 153 -7.99 7.04 -7.67
CA ASN A 153 -7.46 8.31 -7.13
C ASN A 153 -6.20 8.08 -6.27
N PHE A 154 -5.39 7.15 -6.75
CA PHE A 154 -4.17 6.71 -6.09
C PHE A 154 -3.07 7.77 -6.15
N PHE A 155 -3.01 8.52 -7.25
CA PHE A 155 -2.16 9.69 -7.42
C PHE A 155 -2.98 10.98 -7.29
N TRP A 156 -2.35 12.06 -6.82
CA TRP A 156 -2.95 13.38 -6.58
C TRP A 156 -2.65 14.37 -7.70
#